data_AF-A0A6B8TXP2-F1
#
_entry.id   AF-A0A6B8TXP2-F1
#
_cell.length_a   1.000
_cell.length_b   1.000
_cell.length_c   1.000
_cell.angle_alpha   90.00
_cell.angle_beta   90.00
_cell.angle_gamma   90.00
#
_symmetry.space_group_name_H-M   'P 1'
#
loop_
_entity.id
_entity.type
_entity.pdbx_description
1 polymer ?
#
loop_
_entity_poly.entity_id
_entity_poly.type
_entity_poly.pdbx_seq_one_letter_code
_entity_poly.pdbx_strand_id
1 'polypeptide(L)'
;MAEVTFASLHEKMNFLLKDHGVENFDESDLDLESVSSLHAKANALCAAHGGDPSRMANDTLAQLHPKLDFLMKGHGVDTDTARLDLNTLEAVDAKVNAIVNAHDH
;
A
#
# COMPACT_ATOMS: atom_id res chain seq x y z
N MET A 1 3.00 -14.99 14.45
CA MET A 1 2.57 -14.16 13.31
C MET A 1 3.29 -14.69 12.09
N ALA A 2 2.64 -14.77 10.94
CA ALA A 2 3.34 -15.12 9.70
C ALA A 2 4.39 -14.05 9.39
N GLU A 3 5.51 -14.46 8.79
CA GLU A 3 6.53 -13.54 8.29
C GLU A 3 5.93 -12.66 7.19
N VAL A 4 6.16 -11.34 7.26
CA VAL A 4 5.69 -10.41 6.24
C VAL A 4 6.65 -10.45 5.06
N THR A 5 6.13 -10.79 3.89
CA THR A 5 6.90 -10.88 2.63
C THR A 5 6.31 -9.95 1.56
N PHE A 6 7.10 -9.64 0.52
CA PHE A 6 6.59 -8.91 -0.65
C PHE A 6 5.38 -9.60 -1.28
N ALA A 7 5.43 -10.92 -1.44
CA ALA A 7 4.30 -11.71 -1.92
C ALA A 7 3.02 -11.47 -1.09
N SER A 8 3.11 -11.56 0.24
CA SER A 8 1.96 -11.35 1.13
C SER A 8 1.39 -9.92 1.07
N LEU A 9 2.25 -8.92 0.90
CA LEU A 9 1.83 -7.53 0.70
C LEU A 9 1.16 -7.34 -0.66
N HIS A 10 1.71 -7.96 -1.71
CA HIS A 10 1.13 -7.92 -3.05
C HIS A 10 -0.25 -8.54 -3.12
N GLU A 11 -0.51 -9.64 -2.42
CA GLU A 11 -1.85 -10.22 -2.32
C GLU A 11 -2.87 -9.21 -1.76
N LYS A 12 -2.52 -8.53 -0.66
CA LYS A 12 -3.38 -7.52 -0.02
C LYS A 12 -3.58 -6.29 -0.90
N MET A 13 -2.52 -5.80 -1.54
CA MET A 13 -2.63 -4.66 -2.44
C MET A 13 -3.42 -5.00 -3.71
N ASN A 14 -3.34 -6.24 -4.21
CA ASN A 14 -4.14 -6.69 -5.35
C ASN A 14 -5.63 -6.78 -5.00
N PHE A 15 -5.96 -7.24 -3.78
CA PHE A 15 -7.33 -7.14 -3.26
C PHE A 15 -7.81 -5.69 -3.28
N LEU A 16 -7.04 -4.75 -2.71
CA LEU A 16 -7.39 -3.33 -2.70
C LEU A 16 -7.52 -2.75 -4.11
N LEU A 17 -6.62 -3.08 -5.03
CA LEU A 17 -6.67 -2.58 -6.41
C LEU A 17 -7.98 -2.99 -7.08
N LYS A 18 -8.34 -4.27 -6.98
CA LYS A 18 -9.59 -4.79 -7.53
C LYS A 18 -10.82 -4.14 -6.89
N ASP A 19 -10.82 -4.02 -5.57
CA ASP A 19 -11.93 -3.42 -4.82
C ASP A 19 -12.20 -1.96 -5.25
N HIS A 20 -11.13 -1.21 -5.56
CA HIS A 20 -11.22 0.16 -6.06
C HIS A 20 -11.32 0.27 -7.59
N GLY A 21 -11.67 -0.82 -8.27
CA GLY A 21 -11.93 -0.84 -9.72
C GLY A 21 -10.70 -0.84 -10.63
N VAL A 22 -9.50 -1.09 -10.09
CA VAL A 22 -8.26 -1.25 -10.85
C VAL A 22 -8.07 -2.73 -11.21
N GLU A 23 -8.90 -3.24 -12.12
CA GLU A 23 -8.98 -4.68 -12.42
C GLU A 23 -7.86 -5.22 -13.33
N ASN A 24 -7.13 -4.34 -14.03
CA ASN A 24 -6.09 -4.70 -15.01
C ASN A 24 -4.78 -3.96 -14.76
N PHE A 25 -4.32 -3.93 -13.51
CA PHE A 25 -3.02 -3.35 -13.18
C PHE A 25 -1.92 -4.15 -13.88
N ASP A 26 -1.10 -3.47 -14.69
CA ASP A 26 -0.01 -4.11 -15.44
C ASP A 26 1.20 -4.30 -14.53
N GLU A 27 1.51 -5.57 -14.24
CA GLU A 27 2.65 -5.99 -13.43
C GLU A 27 3.78 -6.60 -14.26
N SER A 28 3.65 -6.64 -15.59
CA SER A 28 4.55 -7.41 -16.46
C SER A 28 6.01 -6.96 -16.39
N ASP A 29 6.24 -5.67 -16.15
CA ASP A 29 7.57 -5.07 -16.02
C ASP A 29 8.01 -4.87 -14.55
N LEU A 30 7.23 -5.33 -13.58
CA LEU A 30 7.54 -5.16 -12.16
C LEU A 30 8.36 -6.34 -11.61
N ASP A 31 9.43 -6.01 -10.90
CA ASP A 31 10.08 -6.95 -9.99
C ASP A 31 9.26 -7.05 -8.70
N LEU A 32 8.50 -8.14 -8.54
CA LEU A 32 7.60 -8.32 -7.39
C LEU A 32 8.33 -8.48 -6.05
N GLU A 33 9.63 -8.78 -6.04
CA GLU A 33 10.42 -8.86 -4.82
C GLU A 33 11.17 -7.54 -4.55
N SER A 34 10.50 -6.41 -4.77
CA SER A 34 11.11 -5.08 -4.68
C SER A 34 10.21 -4.01 -4.05
N VAL A 35 10.84 -2.96 -3.55
CA VAL A 35 10.12 -1.79 -3.01
C VAL A 35 9.40 -1.01 -4.12
N SER A 36 9.95 -0.99 -5.34
CA SER A 36 9.38 -0.25 -6.46
C SER A 36 8.04 -0.84 -6.92
N SER A 37 7.87 -2.17 -6.90
CA SER A 37 6.57 -2.80 -7.21
C SER A 37 5.49 -2.43 -6.18
N LEU A 38 5.82 -2.36 -4.89
CA LEU A 38 4.91 -1.85 -3.86
C LEU A 38 4.53 -0.40 -4.12
N HIS A 39 5.50 0.46 -4.50
CA HIS A 39 5.18 1.84 -4.85
C HIS A 39 4.30 1.95 -6.10
N ALA A 40 4.48 1.08 -7.10
CA ALA A 40 3.66 1.08 -8.31
C ALA A 40 2.19 0.79 -7.97
N LYS A 41 1.92 -0.22 -7.13
CA LYS A 41 0.57 -0.54 -6.66
C LYS A 41 -0.01 0.56 -5.76
N ALA A 42 0.78 1.09 -4.83
CA ALA A 42 0.35 2.21 -3.98
C ALA A 42 0.01 3.45 -4.81
N ASN A 43 0.75 3.73 -5.88
CA ASN A 43 0.46 4.83 -6.80
C ASN A 43 -0.89 4.65 -7.49
N ALA A 44 -1.14 3.45 -8.02
CA ALA A 44 -2.42 3.15 -8.67
C ALA A 44 -3.59 3.28 -7.69
N LEU A 45 -3.44 2.81 -6.44
CA LEU A 45 -4.42 3.01 -5.37
C LEU A 45 -4.64 4.49 -5.05
N CYS A 46 -3.57 5.27 -4.89
CA CYS A 46 -3.68 6.71 -4.65
C CYS A 46 -4.40 7.43 -5.78
N ALA A 47 -4.11 7.09 -7.04
CA ALA A 47 -4.78 7.66 -8.20
C ALA A 47 -6.27 7.29 -8.23
N ALA A 48 -6.63 6.04 -7.91
CA ALA A 48 -8.02 5.59 -7.81
C ALA A 48 -8.81 6.37 -6.73
N HIS A 49 -8.12 6.84 -5.68
CA HIS A 49 -8.67 7.68 -4.62
C HIS A 49 -8.62 9.20 -4.91
N GLY A 50 -8.31 9.59 -6.15
CA GLY A 50 -8.23 11.00 -6.55
C GLY A 50 -6.99 11.74 -6.08
N GLY A 51 -5.97 11.02 -5.60
CA GLY A 51 -4.66 11.57 -5.27
C GLY A 51 -3.75 11.75 -6.49
N ASP A 52 -2.63 12.46 -6.29
CA ASP A 52 -1.59 12.64 -7.30
C ASP A 52 -0.27 11.97 -6.84
N PRO A 53 -0.06 10.69 -7.15
CA PRO A 53 1.14 9.95 -6.76
C PRO A 53 2.43 10.49 -7.38
N SER A 54 2.35 11.26 -8.48
CA SER A 54 3.55 11.80 -9.15
C SER A 54 4.29 12.83 -8.29
N ARG A 55 3.61 13.39 -7.28
CA ARG A 55 4.15 14.36 -6.32
C ARG A 55 4.70 13.72 -5.05
N MET A 56 4.69 12.38 -4.96
CA MET A 56 5.15 11.62 -3.82
C MET A 56 6.42 10.84 -4.18
N ALA A 57 7.32 10.68 -3.21
CA ALA A 57 8.57 9.94 -3.40
C ALA A 57 8.34 8.42 -3.43
N ASN A 58 9.19 7.70 -4.17
CA ASN A 58 8.94 6.31 -4.61
C ASN A 58 10.15 5.35 -4.47
N ASP A 59 11.15 5.70 -3.66
CA ASP A 59 12.44 5.00 -3.63
C ASP A 59 12.57 4.04 -2.44
N THR A 60 11.92 4.31 -1.31
CA THR A 60 12.14 3.58 -0.06
C THR A 60 10.86 3.14 0.63
N LEU A 61 10.96 2.10 1.47
CA LEU A 61 9.84 1.65 2.30
C LEU A 61 9.26 2.79 3.16
N ALA A 62 10.11 3.65 3.72
CA ALA A 62 9.67 4.81 4.49
C ALA A 62 8.78 5.76 3.65
N GLN A 63 9.05 5.88 2.35
CA GLN A 63 8.29 6.73 1.44
C GLN A 63 6.97 6.11 0.97
N LEU A 64 6.68 4.83 1.26
CA LEU A 64 5.34 4.28 1.07
C LEU A 64 4.35 4.89 2.07
N HIS A 65 4.79 5.22 3.28
CA HIS A 65 3.91 5.61 4.37
C HIS A 65 3.02 6.82 4.07
N PRO A 66 3.51 7.92 3.45
CA PRO A 66 2.62 9.02 3.05
C PRO A 66 1.49 8.61 2.11
N LYS A 67 1.72 7.64 1.22
CA LYS A 67 0.69 7.10 0.32
C LYS A 67 -0.33 6.29 1.09
N LEU A 68 0.15 5.43 2.00
CA LEU A 68 -0.70 4.60 2.86
C LEU A 68 -1.53 5.47 3.82
N ASP A 69 -0.95 6.54 4.36
CA ASP A 69 -1.64 7.51 5.21
C ASP A 69 -2.76 8.24 4.44
N PHE A 70 -2.50 8.62 3.19
CA PHE A 70 -3.52 9.17 2.30
C PHE A 70 -4.68 8.18 2.09
N LEU A 71 -4.35 6.91 1.80
CA LEU A 71 -5.36 5.87 1.62
C LEU A 71 -6.16 5.62 2.91
N MET A 72 -5.50 5.45 4.05
CA MET A 72 -6.15 5.28 5.35
C MET A 72 -7.11 6.42 5.68
N LYS A 73 -6.69 7.67 5.42
CA LYS A 73 -7.56 8.85 5.59
C LYS A 73 -8.78 8.78 4.68
N GLY A 74 -8.63 8.29 3.44
CA GLY A 74 -9.75 8.04 2.52
C GLY A 74 -10.77 7.04 3.08
N HIS A 75 -10.33 6.10 3.91
CA HIS A 75 -11.16 5.07 4.56
C HIS A 75 -11.60 5.44 5.99
N GLY A 76 -11.28 6.65 6.47
CA GLY A 76 -11.57 7.05 7.85
C GLY A 76 -10.80 6.23 8.91
N VAL A 77 -9.69 5.60 8.54
CA VAL A 77 -8.85 4.81 9.43
C VAL A 77 -7.80 5.72 10.07
N ASP A 78 -7.71 5.68 11.40
CA ASP A 78 -6.64 6.29 12.18
C ASP A 78 -5.98 5.21 13.05
N THR A 79 -4.77 4.80 12.69
CA THR A 79 -3.97 3.88 13.50
C THR A 79 -2.75 4.58 14.05
N ASP A 80 -2.47 4.35 15.34
CA ASP A 80 -1.25 4.83 15.97
C ASP A 80 -0.03 4.10 15.41
N THR A 81 0.52 4.65 14.32
CA THR A 81 1.76 4.15 13.71
C THR A 81 3.00 4.88 14.19
N ALA A 82 2.90 5.72 15.23
CA ALA A 82 4.01 6.56 15.70
C ALA A 82 5.19 5.74 16.24
N ARG A 83 4.96 4.46 16.56
CA ARG A 83 5.97 3.54 17.11
C ARG A 83 6.55 2.56 16.08
N LEU A 84 6.09 2.62 14.83
CA LEU A 84 6.56 1.72 13.77
C LEU A 84 7.91 2.18 13.22
N ASP A 85 8.81 1.23 12.97
CA ASP A 85 9.98 1.49 12.14
C ASP A 85 9.53 1.52 10.67
N LEU A 86 9.45 2.73 10.11
CA LEU A 86 8.90 2.95 8.78
C LEU A 86 9.75 2.31 7.66
N ASN A 87 10.95 1.81 7.95
CA ASN A 87 11.82 1.14 6.99
C ASN A 87 11.60 -0.37 6.91
N THR A 88 10.57 -0.92 7.56
CA THR A 88 10.31 -2.36 7.55
C THR A 88 9.03 -2.74 6.79
N LEU A 89 8.99 -3.99 6.30
CA LEU A 89 7.79 -4.52 5.65
C LEU A 89 6.63 -4.65 6.64
N GLU A 90 6.89 -4.95 7.91
CA GLU A 90 5.87 -5.04 8.96
C GLU A 90 5.15 -3.72 9.18
N ALA A 91 5.86 -2.58 9.07
CA ALA A 91 5.23 -1.29 9.20
C ALA A 91 4.31 -0.98 8.00
N VAL A 92 4.72 -1.37 6.79
CA VAL A 92 3.89 -1.28 5.59
C VAL A 92 2.66 -2.20 5.72
N ASP A 93 2.88 -3.44 6.17
CA ASP A 93 1.83 -4.43 6.35
C ASP A 93 0.77 -4.00 7.38
N ALA A 94 1.20 -3.41 8.50
CA ALA A 94 0.28 -2.89 9.51
C ALA A 94 -0.71 -1.88 8.91
N LYS A 95 -0.23 -0.95 8.08
CA LYS A 95 -1.08 0.06 7.42
C LYS A 95 -1.93 -0.54 6.30
N VAL A 96 -1.36 -1.41 5.46
CA VAL A 96 -2.12 -2.10 4.41
C VAL A 96 -3.24 -2.95 5.02
N ASN A 97 -2.98 -3.68 6.08
CA ASN A 97 -4.02 -4.44 6.82
C ASN A 97 -5.10 -3.52 7.39
N ALA A 98 -4.72 -2.36 7.94
CA ALA A 98 -5.71 -1.42 8.47
C ALA A 98 -6.66 -0.93 7.38
N ILE A 99 -6.15 -0.70 6.16
CA ILE A 99 -6.98 -0.36 4.99
C ILE A 99 -7.85 -1.55 4.58
N VAL A 100 -7.29 -2.76 4.44
CA VAL A 100 -8.05 -3.97 4.09
C VAL A 100 -9.20 -4.22 5.07
N ASN A 101 -8.95 -4.11 6.38
CA ASN A 101 -9.96 -4.33 7.41
C ASN A 101 -11.11 -3.30 7.37
N ALA A 102 -10.89 -2.12 6.80
CA ALA A 102 -11.92 -1.12 6.60
C ALA A 102 -12.93 -1.49 5.49
N HIS A 103 -12.57 -2.45 4.62
CA HIS A 103 -13.44 -2.98 3.56
C HIS A 103 -14.24 -4.21 3.98
N ASP A 104 -13.82 -4.91 5.04
CA ASP A 104 -14.46 -6.14 5.51
C ASP A 104 -15.69 -5.85 6.41
N HIS A 105 -16.31 -4.67 6.30
CA HIS A 105 -17.45 -4.21 7.13
C HIS A 105 -18.66 -3.75 6.30
#